data_AF-A0AAR2L188-F1
#
_entry.id   AF-A0AAR2L188-F1
#
_cell.length_a   1.000
_cell.length_b   1.000
_cell.length_c   1.000
_cell.angle_alpha   90.00
_cell.angle_beta   90.00
_cell.angle_gamma   90.00
#
_symmetry.space_group_name_H-M   'P 1'
#
loop_
_entity.id
_entity.type
_entity.pdbx_description
1 polymer ?
#
loop_
_entity_poly.entity_id
_entity_poly.type
_entity_poly.pdbx_seq_one_letter_code
_entity_poly.pdbx_strand_id
1 'polypeptide(L)'
;MGEAMAQADDSDDGMDEFMEKFKTQKYKNAFTESNWEEEFDKVPMFMKSAPEQIDPVKHPELACIQSIIHDDDRPPEEQAKSLKDEGNEYFKEKNYKKAIVAYTAGLKKNCSDSDLNAILYTNRAATHFHLGNMRSALNDATAAKKLKPDHIKAIIRGAQCCMELRNYAVALQWCDEGLRILPTEKKLQELRATADKQKRAADRDARKAKAKEKKERNERAVLLAAIKVSVKACDDGADVSAAAMAELHLDGLSTQEATGAQVYLDEQGVLHWPVLFLYPEYRQTDFISAFCENSSFIDHLVVMFGEELPPWDTDRKYYPQNLQLFFEDHEKGHVYEVDLEKSLLSILQHPGCSVKAGTPSFIVLVKESPFCKQFLSGKKVQRLK
;
A
#
# COMPACT_ATOMS: atom_id res chain seq x y z
N MET A 1 -7.92 -41.48 -47.24
CA MET A 1 -7.00 -41.38 -48.39
C MET A 1 -6.73 -39.91 -48.61
N GLY A 2 -5.60 -39.32 -48.29
CA GLY A 2 -4.30 -39.80 -47.86
C GLY A 2 -3.36 -38.60 -48.09
N GLU A 3 -2.72 -38.16 -47.00
CA GLU A 3 -1.40 -37.51 -46.89
C GLU A 3 -0.89 -36.52 -47.96
N ALA A 4 -0.54 -35.31 -47.51
CA ALA A 4 0.87 -34.85 -47.51
C ALA A 4 0.99 -33.58 -46.64
N MET A 5 1.52 -33.75 -45.43
CA MET A 5 2.08 -32.66 -44.63
C MET A 5 3.23 -32.03 -45.41
N ALA A 6 3.17 -30.72 -45.68
CA ALA A 6 4.34 -29.96 -46.07
C ALA A 6 5.27 -29.89 -44.84
N GLN A 7 6.25 -30.78 -44.81
CA GLN A 7 7.42 -30.67 -43.97
C GLN A 7 8.05 -29.30 -44.23
N ALA A 8 8.10 -28.47 -43.19
CA ALA A 8 9.08 -27.39 -43.17
C ALA A 8 10.44 -28.09 -43.23
N ASP A 9 11.10 -27.92 -44.38
CA ASP A 9 12.49 -28.32 -44.57
C ASP A 9 13.31 -27.44 -43.62
N ASP A 10 13.48 -27.96 -42.41
CA ASP A 10 14.42 -27.47 -41.40
C ASP A 10 15.80 -27.80 -41.96
N SER A 11 16.24 -26.99 -42.92
CA SER A 11 17.50 -27.19 -43.62
C SER A 11 18.62 -26.94 -42.61
N ASP A 12 19.04 -28.05 -41.99
CA ASP A 12 20.26 -28.20 -41.20
C ASP A 12 21.47 -27.57 -41.93
N ASP A 13 21.42 -27.49 -43.26
CA ASP A 13 22.38 -26.86 -44.17
C ASP A 13 22.83 -25.45 -43.75
N GLY A 14 21.94 -24.61 -43.21
CA GLY A 14 22.30 -23.24 -42.81
C GLY A 14 23.06 -23.18 -41.48
N MET A 15 22.72 -24.07 -40.55
CA MET A 15 23.45 -24.26 -39.31
C MET A 15 24.75 -25.02 -39.56
N ASP A 16 24.77 -25.96 -40.51
CA ASP A 16 25.94 -26.69 -40.95
C ASP A 16 26.94 -25.79 -41.69
N GLU A 17 26.50 -24.84 -42.53
CA GLU A 17 27.39 -23.82 -43.13
C GLU A 17 27.97 -22.87 -42.08
N PHE A 18 27.19 -22.52 -41.06
CA PHE A 18 27.65 -21.70 -39.95
C PHE A 18 28.61 -22.48 -39.04
N MET A 19 28.32 -23.74 -38.75
CA MET A 19 29.16 -24.66 -37.97
C MET A 19 30.41 -25.09 -38.75
N GLU A 20 30.38 -25.13 -40.08
CA GLU A 20 31.54 -25.30 -40.97
C GLU A 20 32.58 -24.20 -40.77
N LYS A 21 32.16 -22.96 -40.52
CA LYS A 21 33.09 -21.86 -40.15
C LYS A 21 33.78 -22.07 -38.80
N PHE A 22 33.18 -22.88 -37.93
CA PHE A 22 33.72 -23.27 -36.62
C PHE A 22 34.26 -24.70 -36.57
N LYS A 23 34.20 -25.47 -37.67
CA LYS A 23 34.92 -26.75 -37.79
C LYS A 23 36.38 -26.41 -37.63
N THR A 24 36.92 -26.77 -36.47
CA THR A 24 38.29 -26.50 -36.08
C THR A 24 39.19 -27.00 -37.19
N GLN A 25 39.79 -26.07 -37.95
CA GLN A 25 41.00 -26.41 -38.67
C GLN A 25 41.92 -26.98 -37.59
N LYS A 26 42.26 -28.28 -37.67
CA LYS A 26 43.30 -28.85 -36.83
C LYS A 26 44.46 -27.87 -36.91
N TYR A 27 44.79 -27.24 -35.78
CA TYR A 27 45.76 -26.15 -35.70
C TYR A 27 47.01 -26.62 -36.46
N LYS A 28 47.24 -26.10 -37.68
CA LYS A 28 48.19 -26.70 -38.62
C LYS A 28 49.64 -26.63 -38.12
N ASN A 29 49.86 -25.82 -37.08
CA ASN A 29 51.09 -25.66 -36.33
C ASN A 29 50.86 -25.93 -34.83
N ALA A 30 50.18 -27.02 -34.45
CA ALA A 30 49.93 -27.31 -33.04
C ALA A 30 51.25 -27.24 -32.27
N PHE A 31 51.25 -26.70 -31.03
CA PHE A 31 52.46 -26.53 -30.21
C PHE A 31 53.33 -27.80 -30.24
N THR A 32 54.36 -27.80 -31.08
CA THR A 32 55.37 -28.85 -31.12
C THR A 32 56.53 -28.43 -30.25
N GLU A 33 57.28 -29.40 -29.72
CA GLU A 33 58.45 -29.15 -28.86
C GLU A 33 59.50 -28.22 -29.51
N SER A 34 59.48 -28.12 -30.84
CA SER A 34 60.36 -27.26 -31.64
C SER A 34 59.82 -25.87 -31.99
N ASN A 35 58.50 -25.61 -31.95
CA ASN A 35 57.89 -24.33 -32.40
C ASN A 35 57.08 -23.61 -31.33
N TRP A 36 56.91 -24.22 -30.15
CA TRP A 36 56.02 -23.70 -29.11
C TRP A 36 56.43 -22.30 -28.65
N GLU A 37 57.73 -22.03 -28.58
CA GLU A 37 58.26 -20.75 -28.11
C GLU A 37 57.91 -19.61 -29.06
N GLU A 38 57.99 -19.83 -30.38
CA GLU A 38 57.62 -18.84 -31.41
C GLU A 38 56.11 -18.60 -31.47
N GLU A 39 55.30 -19.63 -31.23
CA GLU A 39 53.84 -19.51 -31.19
C GLU A 39 53.36 -18.82 -29.90
N PHE A 40 54.00 -19.10 -28.75
CA PHE A 40 53.74 -18.39 -27.49
C PHE A 40 54.12 -16.91 -27.61
N ASP A 41 55.22 -16.58 -28.29
CA ASP A 41 55.65 -15.19 -28.47
C ASP A 41 54.68 -14.35 -29.31
N LYS A 42 53.81 -15.00 -30.12
CA LYS A 42 52.74 -14.31 -30.88
C LYS A 42 51.52 -13.98 -30.02
N VAL A 43 51.35 -14.64 -28.88
CA VAL A 43 50.21 -14.42 -27.99
C VAL A 43 50.54 -13.28 -27.04
N PRO A 44 49.74 -12.20 -26.98
CA PRO A 44 50.03 -11.01 -26.18
C PRO A 44 50.39 -11.28 -24.70
N MET A 45 49.77 -12.30 -24.11
CA MET A 45 49.96 -12.68 -22.71
C MET A 45 51.32 -13.35 -22.44
N PHE A 46 51.95 -13.94 -23.46
CA PHE A 46 53.17 -14.73 -23.32
C PHE A 46 54.36 -14.20 -24.15
N MET A 47 54.15 -13.08 -24.85
CA MET A 47 55.18 -12.39 -25.60
C MET A 47 56.30 -11.91 -24.68
N LYS A 48 57.56 -12.21 -25.03
CA LYS A 48 58.74 -11.85 -24.24
C LYS A 48 59.10 -10.37 -24.38
N SER A 49 58.78 -9.77 -25.52
CA SER A 49 59.04 -8.36 -25.81
C SER A 49 57.97 -7.78 -26.71
N ALA A 50 57.32 -6.70 -26.27
CA ALA A 50 56.32 -6.01 -27.07
C ALA A 50 56.96 -5.27 -28.27
N PRO A 51 56.34 -5.24 -29.46
CA PRO A 51 56.82 -4.45 -30.59
C PRO A 51 56.73 -2.94 -30.30
N GLU A 52 57.70 -2.15 -30.77
CA GLU A 52 57.71 -0.69 -30.58
C GLU A 52 56.57 0.03 -31.31
N GLN A 53 56.09 -0.52 -32.43
CA GLN A 53 54.93 -0.03 -33.17
C GLN A 53 53.99 -1.18 -33.50
N ILE A 54 52.77 -1.13 -32.99
CA ILE A 54 51.75 -2.15 -33.20
C ILE A 54 50.95 -1.79 -34.46
N ASP A 55 51.05 -2.62 -35.49
CA ASP A 55 50.23 -2.52 -36.70
C ASP A 55 48.84 -3.16 -36.44
N PRO A 56 47.74 -2.38 -36.44
CA PRO A 56 46.40 -2.88 -36.11
C PRO A 56 45.90 -3.97 -37.07
N VAL A 57 46.42 -4.03 -38.30
CA VAL A 57 46.01 -5.03 -39.31
C VAL A 57 46.71 -6.35 -39.08
N LYS A 58 47.96 -6.33 -38.60
CA LYS A 58 48.76 -7.55 -38.35
C LYS A 58 48.56 -8.12 -36.95
N HIS A 59 48.34 -7.26 -35.96
CA HIS A 59 48.20 -7.65 -34.56
C HIS A 59 46.98 -6.98 -33.92
N PRO A 60 45.75 -7.39 -34.31
CA PRO A 60 44.52 -6.78 -33.81
C PRO A 60 44.35 -6.94 -32.30
N GLU A 61 44.81 -8.06 -31.73
CA GLU A 61 44.75 -8.30 -30.28
C GLU A 61 45.67 -7.37 -29.48
N LEU A 62 46.91 -7.17 -29.96
CA LEU A 62 47.83 -6.22 -29.34
C LEU A 62 47.33 -4.78 -29.46
N ALA A 63 46.73 -4.41 -30.60
CA ALA A 63 46.15 -3.08 -30.79
C ALA A 63 44.94 -2.86 -29.86
N CYS A 64 44.11 -3.89 -29.66
CA CYS A 64 43.00 -3.85 -28.71
C CYS A 64 43.51 -3.69 -27.27
N ILE A 65 44.47 -4.52 -26.85
CA ILE A 65 45.08 -4.44 -25.51
C ILE A 65 45.75 -3.08 -25.29
N GLN A 66 46.50 -2.58 -26.28
CA GLN A 66 47.12 -1.26 -26.22
C GLN A 66 46.08 -0.15 -26.08
N SER A 67 44.94 -0.24 -26.80
CA SER A 67 43.85 0.72 -26.67
C SER A 67 43.18 0.70 -25.30
N ILE A 68 43.10 -0.46 -24.65
CA ILE A 68 42.57 -0.62 -23.28
C ILE A 68 43.56 -0.06 -22.26
N ILE A 69 44.86 -0.31 -22.45
CA ILE A 69 45.91 0.17 -21.54
C ILE A 69 46.02 1.70 -21.58
N HIS A 70 45.97 2.30 -22.77
CA HIS A 70 46.03 3.75 -22.94
C HIS A 70 44.66 4.44 -22.86
N ASP A 71 43.59 3.71 -22.53
CA ASP A 71 42.27 4.32 -22.36
C ASP A 71 42.32 5.37 -21.24
N ASP A 72 43.00 5.05 -20.13
CA ASP A 72 43.16 5.94 -18.97
C ASP A 72 44.01 7.18 -19.27
N ASP A 73 44.86 7.14 -20.31
CA ASP A 73 45.68 8.27 -20.77
C ASP A 73 44.91 9.26 -21.65
N ARG A 74 43.71 8.89 -22.12
CA ARG A 74 42.84 9.77 -22.93
C ARG A 74 42.32 10.95 -22.10
N PRO A 75 42.07 12.12 -22.73
CA PRO A 75 41.47 13.25 -22.00
C PRO A 75 40.11 12.83 -21.41
N PRO A 76 39.76 13.30 -20.20
CA PRO A 76 38.52 12.93 -19.51
C PRO A 76 37.26 13.15 -20.35
N GLU A 77 37.26 14.17 -21.21
CA GLU A 77 36.18 14.48 -22.15
C GLU A 77 35.97 13.36 -23.20
N GLU A 78 37.04 12.76 -23.73
CA GLU A 78 36.93 11.66 -24.70
C GLU A 78 36.52 10.36 -24.03
N GLN A 79 37.05 10.07 -22.84
CA GLN A 79 36.61 8.93 -22.03
C GLN A 79 35.12 9.03 -21.71
N ALA A 80 34.65 10.20 -21.28
CA ALA A 80 33.24 10.44 -21.00
C ALA A 80 32.36 10.31 -22.26
N LYS A 81 32.84 10.73 -23.44
CA LYS A 81 32.14 10.52 -24.72
C LYS A 81 32.05 9.03 -25.07
N SER A 82 33.15 8.28 -24.95
CA SER A 82 33.17 6.83 -25.19
C SER A 82 32.16 6.10 -24.30
N LEU A 83 32.15 6.43 -23.00
CA LEU A 83 31.20 5.85 -22.03
C LEU A 83 29.74 6.27 -22.28
N LYS A 84 29.53 7.49 -22.77
CA LYS A 84 28.21 7.96 -23.23
C LYS A 84 27.72 7.13 -24.41
N ASP A 85 28.59 6.84 -25.38
CA ASP A 85 28.24 6.05 -26.56
C ASP A 85 28.01 4.57 -26.19
N GLU A 86 28.83 3.97 -25.33
CA GLU A 86 28.60 2.64 -24.77
C GLU A 86 27.26 2.56 -24.04
N GLY A 87 26.95 3.56 -23.20
CA GLY A 87 25.65 3.65 -22.52
C GLY A 87 24.48 3.76 -23.48
N ASN A 88 24.65 4.43 -24.63
CA ASN A 88 23.63 4.55 -25.66
C ASN A 88 23.37 3.19 -26.34
N GLU A 89 24.41 2.39 -26.60
CA GLU A 89 24.24 1.03 -27.15
C GLU A 89 23.49 0.13 -26.17
N TYR A 90 23.89 0.10 -24.89
CA TYR A 90 23.12 -0.65 -23.88
C TYR A 90 21.69 -0.15 -23.72
N PHE A 91 21.44 1.14 -23.91
CA PHE A 91 20.08 1.69 -23.89
C PHE A 91 19.26 1.20 -25.08
N LYS A 92 19.83 1.14 -26.29
CA LYS A 92 19.18 0.59 -27.49
C LYS A 92 18.86 -0.90 -27.33
N GLU A 93 19.76 -1.65 -26.70
CA GLU A 93 19.56 -3.07 -26.32
C GLU A 93 18.55 -3.27 -25.19
N LYS A 94 17.98 -2.18 -24.63
CA LYS A 94 17.10 -2.18 -23.45
C LYS A 94 17.77 -2.74 -22.19
N ASN A 95 19.09 -2.86 -22.16
CA ASN A 95 19.86 -3.23 -20.99
C ASN A 95 20.10 -2.01 -20.09
N TYR A 96 19.03 -1.52 -19.48
CA TYR A 96 19.04 -0.27 -18.73
C TYR A 96 19.98 -0.30 -17.51
N LYS A 97 20.21 -1.46 -16.90
CA LYS A 97 21.13 -1.59 -15.76
C LYS A 97 22.57 -1.31 -16.18
N LYS A 98 23.03 -1.92 -17.28
CA LYS A 98 24.39 -1.67 -17.82
C LYS A 98 24.53 -0.23 -18.33
N ALA A 99 23.50 0.30 -18.99
CA ALA A 99 23.49 1.69 -19.45
C ALA A 99 23.69 2.68 -18.28
N ILE A 100 23.03 2.48 -17.13
CA ILE A 100 23.25 3.32 -15.93
C ILE A 100 24.69 3.26 -15.45
N VAL A 101 25.31 2.09 -15.44
CA VAL A 101 26.70 1.93 -15.02
C VAL A 101 27.63 2.71 -15.96
N ALA A 102 27.45 2.56 -17.27
CA ALA A 102 28.23 3.28 -18.28
C ALA A 102 28.07 4.81 -18.15
N TYR A 103 26.84 5.33 -18.08
CA TYR A 103 26.63 6.78 -17.88
C TYR A 103 27.18 7.29 -16.55
N THR A 104 27.09 6.49 -15.49
CA THR A 104 27.65 6.86 -14.18
C THR A 104 29.17 6.86 -14.20
N ALA A 105 29.80 5.93 -14.91
CA ALA A 105 31.24 5.93 -15.14
C ALA A 105 31.66 7.18 -15.93
N GLY A 106 30.91 7.55 -16.97
CA GLY A 106 31.14 8.78 -17.73
C GLY A 106 31.07 10.04 -16.87
N LEU A 107 30.06 10.14 -16.01
CA LEU A 107 29.93 11.26 -15.05
C LEU A 107 31.07 11.30 -14.02
N LYS A 108 31.61 10.13 -13.62
CA LYS A 108 32.74 10.04 -12.67
C LYS A 108 34.07 10.53 -13.26
N LYS A 109 34.21 10.58 -14.59
CA LYS A 109 35.40 11.13 -15.24
C LYS A 109 35.54 12.65 -15.01
N ASN A 110 34.52 13.32 -14.46
CA ASN A 110 34.55 14.74 -14.09
C ASN A 110 35.01 15.65 -15.24
N CYS A 111 34.51 15.40 -16.45
CA CYS A 111 34.84 16.22 -17.61
C CYS A 111 34.40 17.68 -17.39
N SER A 112 35.19 18.62 -17.94
CA SER A 112 34.92 20.06 -17.81
C SER A 112 33.76 20.53 -18.69
N ASP A 113 33.35 19.71 -19.65
CA ASP A 113 32.28 19.98 -20.61
C ASP A 113 30.89 19.85 -19.96
N SER A 114 30.27 21.01 -19.68
CA SER A 114 28.92 21.09 -19.11
C SER A 114 27.84 20.50 -20.03
N ASP A 115 28.01 20.60 -21.36
CA ASP A 115 27.05 20.09 -22.32
C ASP A 115 27.06 18.56 -22.35
N LEU A 116 28.26 17.96 -22.34
CA LEU A 116 28.41 16.51 -22.25
C LEU A 116 27.85 15.96 -20.94
N ASN A 117 28.14 16.61 -19.81
CA ASN A 117 27.59 16.23 -18.52
C ASN A 117 26.06 16.33 -18.49
N ALA A 118 25.47 17.40 -19.05
CA ALA A 118 24.02 17.55 -19.14
C ALA A 118 23.37 16.42 -19.97
N ILE A 119 24.02 16.01 -21.07
CA ILE A 119 23.57 14.87 -21.90
C ILE A 119 23.66 13.56 -21.12
N LEU A 120 24.77 13.29 -20.43
CA LEU A 120 24.97 12.09 -19.61
C LEU A 120 23.91 11.97 -18.52
N TYR A 121 23.65 13.05 -17.77
CA TYR A 121 22.56 13.08 -16.79
C TYR A 121 21.20 12.85 -17.44
N THR A 122 20.93 13.43 -18.61
CA THR A 122 19.64 13.25 -19.32
C THR A 122 19.43 11.82 -19.80
N ASN A 123 20.48 11.18 -20.32
CA ASN A 123 20.42 9.80 -20.78
C ASN A 123 20.30 8.83 -19.59
N ARG A 124 21.00 9.09 -18.49
CA ARG A 124 20.81 8.33 -17.24
C ARG A 124 19.41 8.51 -16.66
N ALA A 125 18.86 9.73 -16.69
CA ALA A 125 17.47 10.00 -16.31
C ALA A 125 16.48 9.21 -17.16
N ALA A 126 16.67 9.17 -18.48
CA ALA A 126 15.85 8.36 -19.37
C ALA A 126 15.92 6.87 -19.02
N THR A 127 17.12 6.38 -18.70
CA THR A 127 17.35 4.99 -18.34
C THR A 127 16.68 4.62 -17.00
N HIS A 128 16.79 5.49 -16.00
CA HIS A 128 16.07 5.33 -14.73
C HIS A 128 14.55 5.38 -14.91
N PHE A 129 14.05 6.24 -15.80
CA PHE A 129 12.62 6.32 -16.13
C PHE A 129 12.10 4.98 -16.69
N HIS A 130 12.84 4.37 -17.62
CA HIS A 130 12.45 3.07 -18.20
C HIS A 130 12.54 1.90 -17.19
N LEU A 131 13.36 2.02 -16.15
CA LEU A 131 13.39 1.06 -15.03
C LEU A 131 12.31 1.29 -13.97
N GLY A 132 11.53 2.37 -14.06
CA GLY A 132 10.55 2.73 -13.03
C GLY A 132 11.12 3.52 -11.85
N ASN A 133 12.42 3.88 -11.89
CA ASN A 133 13.08 4.64 -10.83
C ASN A 133 12.81 6.15 -10.96
N MET A 134 11.55 6.56 -10.81
CA MET A 134 11.09 7.92 -11.13
C MET A 134 11.78 9.02 -10.33
N ARG A 135 12.11 8.76 -9.04
CA ARG A 135 12.81 9.73 -8.18
C ARG A 135 14.26 9.95 -8.64
N SER A 136 14.98 8.87 -8.95
CA SER A 136 16.35 8.95 -9.48
C SER A 136 16.37 9.65 -10.84
N ALA A 137 15.41 9.32 -11.71
CA ALA A 137 15.26 9.98 -13.00
C ALA A 137 14.99 11.50 -12.86
N LEU A 138 14.15 11.90 -11.91
CA LEU A 138 13.87 13.32 -11.63
C LEU A 138 15.11 14.05 -11.10
N ASN A 139 15.88 13.42 -10.21
CA ASN A 139 17.11 14.00 -9.69
C ASN A 139 18.14 14.23 -10.81
N ASP A 140 18.31 13.26 -11.70
CA ASP A 140 19.21 13.38 -12.85
C ASP A 140 18.71 14.44 -13.85
N ALA A 141 17.41 14.49 -14.15
CA ALA A 141 16.84 15.55 -14.99
C ALA A 141 17.03 16.95 -14.37
N THR A 142 16.96 17.05 -13.04
CA THR A 142 17.22 18.29 -12.30
C THR A 142 18.69 18.68 -12.35
N ALA A 143 19.61 17.72 -12.22
CA ALA A 143 21.05 17.95 -12.39
C ALA A 143 21.37 18.42 -13.81
N ALA A 144 20.82 17.77 -14.83
CA ALA A 144 20.97 18.18 -16.23
C ALA A 144 20.46 19.61 -16.47
N LYS A 145 19.27 19.95 -15.93
CA LYS A 145 18.71 21.31 -16.03
C LYS A 145 19.58 22.37 -15.31
N LYS A 146 20.22 22.02 -14.19
CA LYS A 146 21.13 22.94 -13.48
C LYS A 146 22.37 23.25 -14.30
N LEU A 147 22.92 22.25 -14.99
CA LEU A 147 24.07 22.42 -15.87
C LEU A 147 23.71 23.17 -17.15
N LYS A 148 22.55 22.83 -17.73
CA LYS A 148 22.06 23.38 -18.98
C LYS A 148 20.56 23.68 -18.91
N PRO A 149 20.17 24.92 -18.54
CA PRO A 149 18.77 25.30 -18.38
C PRO A 149 17.93 25.20 -19.66
N ASP A 150 18.56 25.40 -20.83
CA ASP A 150 17.96 25.31 -22.17
C ASP A 150 17.88 23.86 -22.71
N HIS A 151 18.27 22.86 -21.91
CA HIS A 151 18.20 21.47 -22.34
C HIS A 151 16.77 20.91 -22.30
N ILE A 152 16.03 21.13 -23.39
CA ILE A 152 14.61 20.74 -23.53
C ILE A 152 14.37 19.24 -23.23
N LYS A 153 15.28 18.34 -23.63
CA LYS A 153 15.12 16.89 -23.37
C LYS A 153 15.13 16.55 -21.88
N ALA A 154 15.97 17.21 -21.07
CA ALA A 154 15.95 17.07 -19.61
C ALA A 154 14.65 17.61 -19.02
N ILE A 155 14.17 18.76 -19.51
CA ILE A 155 12.92 19.37 -19.04
C ILE A 155 11.72 18.46 -19.31
N ILE A 156 11.61 17.92 -20.53
CA ILE A 156 10.59 16.94 -20.88
C ILE A 156 10.68 15.73 -19.95
N ARG A 157 11.88 15.19 -19.71
CA ARG A 157 12.07 14.03 -18.84
C ARG A 157 11.65 14.34 -17.40
N GLY A 158 12.02 15.50 -16.87
CA GLY A 158 11.61 15.97 -15.54
C GLY A 158 10.09 16.07 -15.41
N ALA A 159 9.42 16.68 -16.39
CA ALA A 159 7.96 16.75 -16.44
C ALA A 159 7.32 15.35 -16.45
N GLN A 160 7.82 14.43 -17.28
CA GLN A 160 7.34 13.04 -17.33
C GLN A 160 7.51 12.33 -15.97
N CYS A 161 8.66 12.49 -15.31
CA CYS A 161 8.88 11.90 -13.99
C CYS A 161 7.90 12.45 -12.95
N CYS A 162 7.62 13.76 -12.96
CA CYS A 162 6.63 14.37 -12.07
C CYS A 162 5.20 13.87 -12.33
N MET A 163 4.86 13.59 -13.59
CA MET A 163 3.57 12.98 -13.95
C MET A 163 3.43 11.58 -13.36
N GLU A 164 4.45 10.73 -13.51
CA GLU A 164 4.46 9.38 -12.95
C GLU A 164 4.43 9.39 -11.40
N LEU A 165 5.09 10.38 -10.77
CA LEU A 165 5.04 10.59 -9.33
C LEU A 165 3.74 11.25 -8.83
N ARG A 166 2.77 11.50 -9.72
CA ARG A 166 1.50 12.18 -9.44
C ARG A 166 1.67 13.58 -8.81
N ASN A 167 2.84 14.20 -9.01
CA ASN A 167 3.12 15.55 -8.58
C ASN A 167 2.84 16.52 -9.73
N TYR A 168 1.56 16.69 -10.03
CA TYR A 168 1.09 17.46 -11.19
C TYR A 168 1.42 18.94 -11.10
N ALA A 169 1.49 19.50 -9.89
CA ALA A 169 1.86 20.91 -9.69
C ALA A 169 3.30 21.18 -10.15
N VAL A 170 4.24 20.31 -9.77
CA VAL A 170 5.64 20.43 -10.20
C VAL A 170 5.77 20.08 -11.69
N ALA A 171 5.02 19.10 -12.20
CA ALA A 171 5.00 18.77 -13.63
C ALA A 171 4.61 19.97 -14.50
N LEU A 172 3.62 20.77 -14.08
CA LEU A 172 3.22 22.00 -14.77
C LEU A 172 4.36 23.03 -14.79
N GLN A 173 5.06 23.22 -13.66
CA GLN A 173 6.21 24.13 -13.60
C GLN A 173 7.32 23.73 -14.58
N TRP A 174 7.61 22.43 -14.70
CA TRP A 174 8.56 21.92 -15.69
C TRP A 174 8.10 22.21 -17.12
N CYS A 175 6.81 22.00 -17.41
CA CYS A 175 6.27 22.28 -18.74
C CYS A 175 6.28 23.78 -19.07
N ASP A 176 5.86 24.63 -18.14
CA ASP A 176 5.84 26.09 -18.30
C ASP A 176 7.24 26.64 -18.53
N GLU A 177 8.25 26.12 -17.82
CA GLU A 177 9.65 26.49 -18.03
C GLU A 177 10.13 26.08 -19.44
N GLY A 178 9.90 24.84 -19.84
CA GLY A 178 10.32 24.37 -21.15
C GLY A 178 9.63 25.08 -22.31
N LEU A 179 8.34 25.42 -22.16
CA LEU A 179 7.59 26.19 -23.15
C LEU A 179 8.01 27.67 -23.21
N ARG A 180 8.63 28.21 -22.15
CA ARG A 180 9.23 29.55 -22.19
C ARG A 180 10.48 29.57 -23.08
N ILE A 181 11.21 28.45 -23.12
CA ILE A 181 12.44 28.30 -23.92
C ILE A 181 12.09 27.91 -25.36
N LEU A 182 11.23 26.91 -25.53
CA LEU A 182 10.76 26.43 -26.84
C LEU A 182 9.22 26.31 -26.86
N PRO A 183 8.50 27.39 -27.23
CA PRO A 183 7.03 27.41 -27.23
C PRO A 183 6.38 26.41 -28.19
N THR A 184 7.08 25.99 -29.23
CA THR A 184 6.59 25.10 -30.30
C THR A 184 6.70 23.61 -29.97
N GLU A 185 7.24 23.26 -28.80
CA GLU A 185 7.47 21.87 -28.41
C GLU A 185 6.15 21.15 -28.07
N LYS A 186 5.61 20.39 -29.04
CA LYS A 186 4.32 19.68 -28.92
C LYS A 186 4.24 18.78 -27.68
N LYS A 187 5.32 18.05 -27.38
CA LYS A 187 5.34 17.10 -26.26
C LYS A 187 5.15 17.79 -24.91
N LEU A 188 5.71 18.99 -24.73
CA LEU A 188 5.50 19.78 -23.51
C LEU A 188 4.08 20.35 -23.43
N GLN A 189 3.50 20.77 -24.55
CA GLN A 189 2.11 21.25 -24.60
C GLN A 189 1.12 20.12 -24.20
N GLU A 190 1.31 18.91 -24.74
CA GLU A 190 0.51 17.73 -24.41
C GLU A 190 0.68 17.30 -22.94
N LEU A 191 1.92 17.25 -22.44
CA LEU A 191 2.20 16.93 -21.05
C LEU A 191 1.56 17.95 -20.11
N ARG A 192 1.63 19.24 -20.45
CA ARG A 192 1.01 20.32 -19.67
C ARG A 192 -0.50 20.18 -19.60
N ALA A 193 -1.16 19.95 -20.74
CA ALA A 193 -2.61 19.76 -20.79
C ALA A 193 -3.05 18.54 -19.97
N THR A 194 -2.28 17.45 -20.07
CA THR A 194 -2.53 16.23 -19.29
C THR A 194 -2.33 16.46 -17.79
N ALA A 195 -1.25 17.14 -17.39
CA ALA A 195 -0.96 17.50 -16.01
C ALA A 195 -2.05 18.37 -15.40
N ASP A 196 -2.52 19.38 -16.14
CA ASP A 196 -3.58 20.29 -15.70
C ASP A 196 -4.92 19.53 -15.51
N LYS A 197 -5.28 18.65 -16.45
CA LYS A 197 -6.46 17.78 -16.34
C LYS A 197 -6.37 16.87 -15.10
N GLN A 198 -5.22 16.22 -14.89
CA GLN A 198 -5.01 15.29 -13.76
C GLN A 198 -4.98 16.04 -12.43
N LYS A 199 -4.39 17.24 -12.37
CA LYS A 199 -4.40 18.10 -11.19
C LYS A 199 -5.82 18.47 -10.79
N ARG A 200 -6.65 18.94 -11.74
CA ARG A 200 -8.05 19.29 -11.45
C ARG A 200 -8.87 18.09 -10.95
N ALA A 201 -8.63 16.91 -11.52
CA ALA A 201 -9.26 15.68 -11.05
C ALA A 201 -8.84 15.34 -9.61
N ALA A 202 -7.53 15.36 -9.33
CA ALA A 202 -6.98 15.10 -8.00
C ALA A 202 -7.49 16.10 -6.94
N ASP A 203 -7.52 17.40 -7.27
CA ASP A 203 -8.02 18.45 -6.36
C ASP A 203 -9.51 18.26 -6.05
N ARG A 204 -10.32 17.89 -7.07
CA ARG A 204 -11.75 17.61 -6.88
C ARG A 204 -11.96 16.38 -5.98
N ASP A 205 -11.21 15.32 -6.23
CA ASP A 205 -11.36 14.07 -5.48
C ASP A 205 -10.87 14.26 -4.03
N ALA A 206 -9.80 15.03 -3.82
CA ALA A 206 -9.34 15.43 -2.49
C ALA A 206 -10.37 16.30 -1.74
N ARG A 207 -11.05 17.24 -2.43
CA ARG A 207 -12.14 18.04 -1.83
C ARG A 207 -13.31 17.16 -1.41
N LYS A 208 -13.71 16.20 -2.26
CA LYS A 208 -14.79 15.25 -1.95
C LYS A 208 -14.42 14.38 -0.75
N ALA A 209 -13.20 13.85 -0.70
CA ALA A 209 -12.71 13.05 0.43
C ALA A 209 -12.72 13.86 1.74
N LYS A 210 -12.19 15.09 1.73
CA LYS A 210 -12.18 15.97 2.91
C LYS A 210 -13.60 16.35 3.37
N ALA A 211 -14.54 16.56 2.44
CA ALA A 211 -15.93 16.83 2.78
C ALA A 211 -16.61 15.60 3.41
N LYS A 212 -16.37 14.40 2.87
CA LYS A 212 -16.87 13.14 3.41
C LYS A 212 -16.31 12.89 4.82
N GLU A 213 -15.00 13.00 5.00
CA GLU A 213 -14.34 12.85 6.30
C GLU A 213 -14.88 13.86 7.34
N LYS A 214 -15.09 15.12 6.94
CA LYS A 214 -15.70 16.13 7.81
C LYS A 214 -17.14 15.77 8.20
N LYS A 215 -17.93 15.24 7.25
CA LYS A 215 -19.29 14.78 7.51
C LYS A 215 -19.30 13.62 8.50
N GLU A 216 -18.50 12.58 8.25
CA GLU A 216 -18.38 11.41 9.14
C GLU A 216 -17.88 11.81 10.54
N ARG A 217 -16.93 12.74 10.62
CA ARG A 217 -16.44 13.28 11.90
C ARG A 217 -17.54 14.04 12.65
N ASN A 218 -18.34 14.83 11.96
CA ASN A 218 -19.46 15.55 12.57
C ASN A 218 -20.55 14.58 13.05
N GLU A 219 -20.93 13.59 12.24
CA GLU A 219 -21.90 12.55 12.61
C GLU A 219 -21.43 11.75 13.82
N ARG A 220 -20.16 11.33 13.82
CA ARG A 220 -19.55 10.65 14.97
C ARG A 220 -19.57 11.54 16.22
N ALA A 221 -19.29 12.83 16.09
CA ALA A 221 -19.33 13.75 17.24
C ALA A 221 -20.76 13.92 17.80
N VAL A 222 -21.78 13.99 16.94
CA VAL A 222 -23.18 14.05 17.35
C VAL A 222 -23.60 12.77 18.08
N LEU A 223 -23.28 11.60 17.51
CA LEU A 223 -23.57 10.31 18.13
C LEU A 223 -22.90 10.17 19.50
N LEU A 224 -21.63 10.58 19.61
CA LEU A 224 -20.90 10.57 20.87
C LEU A 224 -21.52 11.50 21.93
N ALA A 225 -22.00 12.67 21.52
CA ALA A 225 -22.69 13.58 22.42
C ALA A 225 -24.02 12.99 22.91
N ALA A 226 -24.80 12.37 22.02
CA ALA A 226 -26.05 11.71 22.37
C ALA A 226 -25.84 10.55 23.35
N ILE A 227 -24.88 9.65 23.07
CA ILE A 227 -24.51 8.55 23.96
C ILE A 227 -24.09 9.09 25.34
N LYS A 228 -23.30 10.16 25.37
CA LYS A 228 -22.87 10.77 26.64
C LYS A 228 -24.06 11.30 27.43
N VAL A 229 -25.08 11.87 26.80
CA VAL A 229 -26.29 12.32 27.52
C VAL A 229 -27.07 11.12 28.05
N SER A 230 -27.31 10.09 27.24
CA SER A 230 -28.07 8.90 27.65
C SER A 230 -27.38 8.09 28.76
N VAL A 231 -26.04 8.02 28.77
CA VAL A 231 -25.27 7.27 29.77
C VAL A 231 -24.87 8.11 30.99
N LYS A 232 -24.66 9.43 30.84
CA LYS A 232 -24.10 10.31 31.89
C LYS A 232 -25.14 11.15 32.64
N ALA A 233 -26.44 10.89 32.51
CA ALA A 233 -27.48 11.56 33.31
C ALA A 233 -27.44 11.22 34.83
N CYS A 234 -26.29 10.76 35.33
CA CYS A 234 -26.11 10.19 36.67
C CYS A 234 -25.06 10.89 37.53
N ASP A 235 -24.57 12.08 37.16
CA ASP A 235 -23.61 12.78 38.01
C ASP A 235 -23.81 14.30 37.98
N ASP A 236 -24.79 14.76 38.76
CA ASP A 236 -24.79 16.12 39.30
C ASP A 236 -23.65 16.23 40.34
N GLY A 237 -22.42 16.46 39.88
CA GLY A 237 -21.42 17.13 40.70
C GLY A 237 -20.03 16.53 40.89
N ALA A 238 -19.59 15.49 40.16
CA ALA A 238 -18.20 15.07 40.21
C ALA A 238 -17.45 15.15 38.87
N ASP A 239 -16.24 15.70 38.96
CA ASP A 239 -15.29 15.87 37.87
C ASP A 239 -14.84 14.49 37.37
N VAL A 240 -15.52 13.96 36.36
CA VAL A 240 -15.23 12.63 35.81
C VAL A 240 -13.86 12.66 35.14
N SER A 241 -12.87 12.08 35.81
CA SER A 241 -11.50 11.98 35.33
C SER A 241 -11.43 11.33 33.94
N ALA A 242 -10.47 11.78 33.13
CA ALA A 242 -10.22 11.26 31.79
C ALA A 242 -9.98 9.73 31.73
N ALA A 243 -9.72 9.08 32.87
CA ALA A 243 -9.55 7.63 32.98
C ALA A 243 -10.88 6.84 32.93
N ALA A 244 -11.97 7.33 33.52
CA ALA A 244 -13.29 6.69 33.40
C ALA A 244 -13.88 6.87 31.98
N MET A 245 -13.52 7.98 31.31
CA MET A 245 -13.78 8.18 29.88
C MET A 245 -12.93 7.27 28.99
N ALA A 246 -11.87 6.65 29.53
CA ALA A 246 -11.05 5.66 28.83
C ALA A 246 -11.56 4.22 28.99
N GLU A 247 -12.37 3.89 30.00
CA GLU A 247 -13.08 2.58 29.99
C GLU A 247 -14.28 2.59 29.04
N LEU A 248 -14.85 3.77 28.77
CA LEU A 248 -15.67 4.06 27.60
C LEU A 248 -14.83 4.23 26.33
N HIS A 249 -13.74 3.47 26.13
CA HIS A 249 -13.03 3.45 24.84
C HIS A 249 -14.02 2.97 23.76
N LEU A 250 -14.69 3.95 23.17
CA LEU A 250 -15.44 3.92 21.91
C LEU A 250 -14.51 3.59 20.73
N ASP A 251 -13.22 3.33 20.96
CA ASP A 251 -12.36 2.60 20.04
C ASP A 251 -12.82 1.15 19.84
N GLY A 252 -13.57 0.58 20.78
CA GLY A 252 -14.23 -0.72 20.63
C GLY A 252 -15.45 -0.71 19.68
N LEU A 253 -16.03 0.46 19.38
CA LEU A 253 -17.05 0.57 18.32
C LEU A 253 -16.45 0.31 16.94
N SER A 254 -15.13 0.50 16.80
CA SER A 254 -14.42 0.24 15.55
C SER A 254 -13.98 -1.22 15.54
N THR A 255 -14.77 -2.07 14.87
CA THR A 255 -14.35 -3.40 14.35
C THR A 255 -13.93 -4.42 15.41
N GLN A 256 -14.89 -5.12 16.05
CA GLN A 256 -14.66 -6.50 16.54
C GLN A 256 -15.89 -7.29 17.06
N GLU A 257 -17.14 -6.84 16.86
CA GLU A 257 -18.31 -7.65 17.21
C GLU A 257 -18.72 -8.54 16.02
N ALA A 258 -19.03 -9.81 16.28
CA ALA A 258 -19.30 -10.84 15.25
C ALA A 258 -20.47 -10.51 14.30
N THR A 259 -21.35 -9.58 14.69
CA THR A 259 -22.55 -9.16 13.96
C THR A 259 -22.39 -7.81 13.25
N GLY A 260 -21.37 -7.01 13.61
CA GLY A 260 -21.09 -5.70 13.02
C GLY A 260 -22.12 -4.59 13.28
N ALA A 261 -23.13 -4.82 14.14
CA ALA A 261 -24.10 -3.79 14.49
C ALA A 261 -23.49 -2.77 15.47
N GLN A 262 -23.87 -1.50 15.34
CA GLN A 262 -23.35 -0.40 16.14
C GLN A 262 -24.49 0.47 16.62
N VAL A 263 -24.27 1.17 17.74
CA VAL A 263 -25.19 2.20 18.22
C VAL A 263 -25.35 3.27 17.15
N TYR A 264 -26.58 3.62 16.81
CA TYR A 264 -26.86 4.69 15.85
C TYR A 264 -28.03 5.55 16.31
N LEU A 265 -28.10 6.75 15.74
CA LEU A 265 -29.18 7.71 15.97
C LEU A 265 -30.15 7.64 14.79
N ASP A 266 -31.44 7.50 15.04
CA ASP A 266 -32.45 7.56 13.98
C ASP A 266 -32.77 9.01 13.53
N GLU A 267 -33.69 9.14 12.57
CA GLU A 267 -34.11 10.45 12.03
C GLU A 267 -34.80 11.35 13.08
N GLN A 268 -35.35 10.74 14.14
CA GLN A 268 -36.03 11.43 15.23
C GLN A 268 -35.08 11.81 16.37
N GLY A 269 -33.81 11.40 16.31
CA GLY A 269 -32.81 11.68 17.34
C GLY A 269 -32.84 10.69 18.50
N VAL A 270 -33.40 9.50 18.32
CA VAL A 270 -33.45 8.42 19.32
C VAL A 270 -32.32 7.43 19.07
N LEU A 271 -31.66 6.97 20.14
CA LEU A 271 -30.60 5.98 20.04
C LEU A 271 -31.15 4.56 19.93
N HIS A 272 -30.55 3.79 19.02
CA HIS A 272 -30.77 2.35 18.88
C HIS A 272 -29.49 1.62 19.25
N TRP A 273 -29.60 0.70 20.21
CA TRP A 273 -28.47 -0.01 20.79
C TRP A 273 -28.44 -1.46 20.35
N PRO A 274 -27.29 -2.03 19.97
CA PRO A 274 -27.13 -3.48 19.95
C PRO A 274 -27.22 -3.98 21.39
N VAL A 275 -28.07 -4.97 21.68
CA VAL A 275 -28.28 -5.51 23.03
C VAL A 275 -28.11 -7.02 23.02
N LEU A 276 -27.42 -7.53 24.05
CA LEU A 276 -27.17 -8.96 24.22
C LEU A 276 -27.99 -9.51 25.40
N PHE A 277 -28.82 -10.52 25.13
CA PHE A 277 -29.48 -11.31 26.17
C PHE A 277 -28.72 -12.61 26.40
N LEU A 278 -28.44 -12.91 27.66
CA LEU A 278 -27.67 -14.06 28.11
C LEU A 278 -28.58 -15.04 28.84
N TYR A 279 -28.60 -16.30 28.41
CA TYR A 279 -29.35 -17.39 29.03
C TYR A 279 -28.37 -18.39 29.64
N PRO A 280 -27.82 -18.11 30.83
CA PRO A 280 -26.74 -18.92 31.41
C PRO A 280 -27.15 -20.35 31.75
N GLU A 281 -28.44 -20.63 31.97
CA GLU A 281 -28.97 -21.98 32.23
C GLU A 281 -28.68 -22.94 31.08
N TYR A 282 -28.87 -22.46 29.84
CA TYR A 282 -28.66 -23.25 28.62
C TYR A 282 -27.39 -22.83 27.85
N ARG A 283 -26.61 -21.88 28.39
CA ARG A 283 -25.45 -21.26 27.74
C ARG A 283 -25.76 -20.72 26.34
N GLN A 284 -26.96 -20.15 26.20
CA GLN A 284 -27.42 -19.52 24.96
C GLN A 284 -27.31 -18.00 25.08
N THR A 285 -27.32 -17.33 23.92
CA THR A 285 -27.35 -15.88 23.83
C THR A 285 -28.20 -15.44 22.65
N ASP A 286 -28.97 -14.38 22.81
CA ASP A 286 -29.64 -13.70 21.71
C ASP A 286 -29.07 -12.30 21.52
N PHE A 287 -28.96 -11.89 20.26
CA PHE A 287 -28.45 -10.59 19.87
C PHE A 287 -29.54 -9.78 19.18
N ILE A 288 -29.89 -8.65 19.78
CA ILE A 288 -30.82 -7.66 19.22
C ILE A 288 -29.97 -6.58 18.55
N SER A 289 -30.03 -6.47 17.23
CA SER A 289 -29.17 -5.55 16.46
C SER A 289 -29.52 -4.07 16.65
N ALA A 290 -30.79 -3.77 16.93
CA ALA A 290 -31.29 -2.41 17.11
C ALA A 290 -32.43 -2.40 18.15
N PHE A 291 -32.07 -2.16 19.41
CA PHE A 291 -32.99 -1.95 20.52
C PHE A 291 -33.18 -0.44 20.71
N CYS A 292 -34.39 0.06 20.44
CA CYS A 292 -34.73 1.47 20.63
C CYS A 292 -34.66 1.81 22.13
N GLU A 293 -33.92 2.86 22.51
CA GLU A 293 -33.72 3.21 23.93
C GLU A 293 -35.04 3.50 24.68
N ASN A 294 -36.10 3.87 23.97
CA ASN A 294 -37.42 4.15 24.55
C ASN A 294 -38.33 2.91 24.64
N SER A 295 -37.98 1.79 24.01
CA SER A 295 -38.75 0.54 24.09
C SER A 295 -38.58 -0.13 25.44
N SER A 296 -39.64 -0.80 25.91
CA SER A 296 -39.59 -1.60 27.13
C SER A 296 -38.96 -2.98 26.88
N PHE A 297 -38.43 -3.61 27.92
CA PHE A 297 -37.90 -4.97 27.79
C PHE A 297 -38.99 -6.00 27.55
N ILE A 298 -40.18 -5.81 28.13
CA ILE A 298 -41.29 -6.74 27.95
C ILE A 298 -41.75 -6.81 26.49
N ASP A 299 -41.76 -5.69 25.75
CA ASP A 299 -42.12 -5.67 24.33
C ASP A 299 -41.21 -6.59 23.51
N HIS A 300 -39.89 -6.52 23.77
CA HIS A 300 -38.91 -7.38 23.10
C HIS A 300 -39.03 -8.85 23.53
N LEU A 301 -39.20 -9.12 24.83
CA LEU A 301 -39.35 -10.50 25.32
C LEU A 301 -40.63 -11.16 24.81
N VAL A 302 -41.73 -10.42 24.65
CA VAL A 302 -42.97 -10.94 24.06
C VAL A 302 -42.76 -11.31 22.60
N VAL A 303 -42.02 -10.52 21.81
CA VAL A 303 -41.71 -10.87 20.43
C VAL A 303 -40.78 -12.09 20.35
N MET A 304 -39.80 -12.19 21.26
CA MET A 304 -38.82 -13.28 21.26
C MET A 304 -39.37 -14.62 21.77
N PHE A 305 -40.31 -14.60 22.72
CA PHE A 305 -40.79 -15.79 23.44
C PHE A 305 -42.32 -15.98 23.41
N GLY A 306 -43.06 -15.15 22.66
CA GLY A 306 -44.53 -15.11 22.71
C GLY A 306 -45.24 -16.13 21.82
N GLU A 307 -44.84 -16.27 20.56
CA GLU A 307 -45.51 -17.16 19.60
C GLU A 307 -44.95 -18.58 19.65
N GLU A 308 -43.62 -18.72 19.58
CA GLU A 308 -42.92 -20.00 19.62
C GLU A 308 -41.79 -19.94 20.64
N LEU A 309 -41.75 -20.93 21.54
CA LEU A 309 -40.64 -21.05 22.49
C LEU A 309 -39.39 -21.57 21.78
N PRO A 310 -38.19 -21.13 22.20
CA PRO A 310 -36.95 -21.55 21.56
C PRO A 310 -36.75 -23.08 21.63
N PRO A 311 -36.13 -23.70 20.60
CA PRO A 311 -35.90 -25.15 20.57
C PRO A 311 -35.03 -25.67 21.72
N TRP A 312 -34.22 -24.81 22.32
CA TRP A 312 -33.34 -25.15 23.44
C TRP A 312 -34.06 -25.11 24.80
N ASP A 313 -35.26 -24.53 24.89
CA ASP A 313 -36.09 -24.54 26.10
C ASP A 313 -36.85 -25.87 26.20
N THR A 314 -36.12 -26.95 26.46
CA THR A 314 -36.67 -28.32 26.51
C THR A 314 -37.79 -28.48 27.53
N ASP A 315 -37.73 -27.68 28.60
CA ASP A 315 -38.67 -27.74 29.71
C ASP A 315 -39.84 -26.76 29.56
N ARG A 316 -39.84 -25.96 28.47
CA ARG A 316 -40.86 -24.97 28.12
C ARG A 316 -41.16 -23.99 29.26
N LYS A 317 -40.13 -23.36 29.81
CA LYS A 317 -40.20 -22.47 30.98
C LYS A 317 -40.05 -20.99 30.63
N TYR A 318 -39.50 -20.63 29.47
CA TYR A 318 -39.13 -19.26 29.10
C TYR A 318 -40.31 -18.46 28.53
N TYR A 319 -41.41 -18.37 29.29
CA TYR A 319 -42.53 -17.49 28.94
C TYR A 319 -42.30 -16.06 29.46
N PRO A 320 -42.65 -15.00 28.72
CA PRO A 320 -42.40 -13.60 29.11
C PRO A 320 -42.80 -13.25 30.55
N GLN A 321 -43.94 -13.77 31.03
CA GLN A 321 -44.48 -13.53 32.38
C GLN A 321 -43.65 -14.18 33.50
N ASN A 322 -42.89 -15.23 33.15
CA ASN A 322 -42.05 -15.99 34.07
C ASN A 322 -40.58 -15.55 34.01
N LEU A 323 -40.21 -14.61 33.14
CA LEU A 323 -38.84 -14.17 33.02
C LEU A 323 -38.51 -13.05 34.02
N GLN A 324 -37.28 -13.07 34.51
CA GLN A 324 -36.65 -11.99 35.25
C GLN A 324 -35.38 -11.59 34.53
N LEU A 325 -35.14 -10.29 34.42
CA LEU A 325 -34.00 -9.73 33.74
C LEU A 325 -33.05 -9.08 34.76
N PHE A 326 -31.75 -9.24 34.54
CA PHE A 326 -30.73 -8.71 35.43
C PHE A 326 -29.58 -8.09 34.65
N PHE A 327 -28.85 -7.14 35.24
CA PHE A 327 -27.49 -6.80 34.81
C PHE A 327 -26.52 -6.86 35.99
N GLU A 328 -25.25 -7.03 35.67
CA GLU A 328 -24.18 -7.12 36.67
C GLU A 328 -23.36 -5.82 36.68
N ASP A 329 -23.21 -5.24 37.87
CA ASP A 329 -22.26 -4.17 38.13
C ASP A 329 -20.91 -4.83 38.42
N HIS A 330 -20.02 -4.80 37.44
CA HIS A 330 -18.72 -5.46 37.52
C HIS A 330 -17.74 -4.77 38.48
N GLU A 331 -17.97 -3.50 38.84
CA GLU A 331 -17.13 -2.81 39.82
C GLU A 331 -17.47 -3.23 41.25
N LYS A 332 -18.76 -3.38 41.55
CA LYS A 332 -19.26 -3.69 42.91
C LYS A 332 -19.61 -5.16 43.12
N GLY A 333 -19.66 -5.96 42.05
CA GLY A 333 -20.08 -7.37 42.08
C GLY A 333 -21.55 -7.54 42.48
N HIS A 334 -22.37 -6.51 42.29
CA HIS A 334 -23.80 -6.53 42.57
C HIS A 334 -24.59 -6.93 41.32
N VAL A 335 -25.73 -7.57 41.52
CA VAL A 335 -26.66 -7.89 40.44
C VAL A 335 -27.93 -7.08 40.67
N TYR A 336 -28.38 -6.38 39.63
CA TYR A 336 -29.59 -5.56 39.69
C TYR A 336 -30.71 -6.23 38.90
N GLU A 337 -31.86 -6.43 39.54
CA GLU A 337 -33.09 -6.88 38.88
C GLU A 337 -33.73 -5.70 38.15
N VAL A 338 -33.95 -5.89 36.84
CA VAL A 338 -34.56 -4.93 35.93
C VAL A 338 -36.06 -5.13 35.90
N ASP A 339 -36.79 -4.02 36.02
CA ASP A 339 -38.23 -4.00 35.77
C ASP A 339 -38.50 -4.06 34.26
N LEU A 340 -39.26 -5.06 33.81
CA LEU A 340 -39.46 -5.33 32.39
C LEU A 340 -40.31 -4.25 31.70
N GLU A 341 -41.12 -3.50 32.44
CA GLU A 341 -41.92 -2.39 31.91
C GLU A 341 -41.09 -1.13 31.66
N LYS A 342 -39.89 -1.05 32.22
CA LYS A 342 -39.00 0.10 32.04
C LYS A 342 -38.32 0.09 30.67
N SER A 343 -38.00 1.29 30.18
CA SER A 343 -37.27 1.45 28.93
C SER A 343 -35.78 1.15 29.10
N LEU A 344 -35.12 0.76 28.01
CA LEU A 344 -33.67 0.57 28.00
C LEU A 344 -32.93 1.83 28.47
N LEU A 345 -33.35 3.02 28.04
CA LEU A 345 -32.78 4.31 28.44
C LEU A 345 -32.72 4.46 29.96
N SER A 346 -33.81 4.14 30.66
CA SER A 346 -33.86 4.25 32.12
C SER A 346 -32.86 3.32 32.83
N ILE A 347 -32.55 2.17 32.21
CA ILE A 347 -31.59 1.21 32.73
C ILE A 347 -30.15 1.63 32.41
N LEU A 348 -29.90 2.13 31.20
CA LEU A 348 -28.59 2.67 30.79
C LEU A 348 -28.19 3.90 31.60
N GLN A 349 -29.16 4.65 32.10
CA GLN A 349 -28.93 5.76 33.01
C GLN A 349 -28.53 5.31 34.42
N HIS A 350 -28.71 4.05 34.80
CA HIS A 350 -28.36 3.59 36.15
C HIS A 350 -26.83 3.50 36.33
N PRO A 351 -26.25 4.00 37.44
CA PRO A 351 -24.79 4.10 37.59
C PRO A 351 -24.08 2.74 37.69
N GLY A 352 -24.81 1.68 38.05
CA GLY A 352 -24.29 0.31 38.03
C GLY A 352 -24.36 -0.39 36.66
N CYS A 353 -24.98 0.23 35.65
CA CYS A 353 -25.09 -0.35 34.31
C CYS A 353 -23.87 0.05 33.48
N SER A 354 -22.95 -0.88 33.26
CA SER A 354 -21.79 -0.66 32.40
C SER A 354 -22.08 -1.13 30.97
N VAL A 355 -21.88 -0.27 29.98
CA VAL A 355 -21.95 -0.64 28.56
C VAL A 355 -20.56 -0.99 28.05
N LYS A 356 -20.34 -2.26 27.69
CA LYS A 356 -19.07 -2.75 27.16
C LYS A 356 -19.11 -2.74 25.65
N ALA A 357 -18.09 -2.17 25.00
CA ALA A 357 -17.97 -2.08 23.53
C ALA A 357 -19.17 -1.48 22.78
N GLY A 358 -20.06 -0.74 23.46
CA GLY A 358 -21.29 -0.21 22.86
C GLY A 358 -22.50 -1.16 22.91
N THR A 359 -22.37 -2.32 23.55
CA THR A 359 -23.40 -3.36 23.60
C THR A 359 -23.79 -3.68 25.06
N PRO A 360 -24.93 -3.15 25.57
CA PRO A 360 -25.46 -3.52 26.87
C PRO A 360 -25.80 -5.01 26.91
N SER A 361 -25.48 -5.67 28.01
CA SER A 361 -25.72 -7.11 28.20
C SER A 361 -26.62 -7.35 29.41
N PHE A 362 -27.64 -8.18 29.23
CA PHE A 362 -28.59 -8.53 30.28
C PHE A 362 -28.70 -10.04 30.43
N ILE A 363 -28.86 -10.50 31.67
CA ILE A 363 -29.02 -11.90 32.03
C ILE A 363 -30.51 -12.17 32.20
N VAL A 364 -31.02 -13.12 31.43
CA VAL A 364 -32.43 -13.56 31.49
C VAL A 364 -32.50 -14.88 32.26
N LEU A 365 -33.34 -14.93 33.29
CA LEU A 365 -33.57 -16.13 34.12
C LEU A 365 -35.05 -16.39 34.27
N VAL A 366 -35.43 -17.65 34.46
CA VAL A 366 -36.81 -18.02 34.82
C VAL A 366 -37.02 -17.80 36.32
N LYS A 367 -38.08 -17.08 36.66
CA LYS A 367 -38.52 -16.79 38.02
C LYS A 367 -38.66 -18.07 38.84
N GLU A 368 -38.10 -18.04 40.05
CA GLU A 368 -38.16 -19.13 41.03
C GLU A 368 -37.58 -20.50 40.59
N SER A 369 -36.93 -20.57 39.42
CA SER A 369 -36.31 -21.81 38.94
C SER A 369 -35.15 -22.26 39.85
N PRO A 370 -34.85 -23.58 39.94
CA PRO A 370 -33.71 -24.08 40.71
C PRO A 370 -32.40 -23.43 40.27
N PHE A 371 -32.22 -23.26 38.95
CA PHE A 371 -31.06 -22.60 38.39
C PHE A 371 -30.98 -21.12 38.77
N CYS A 372 -32.10 -20.39 38.73
CA CYS A 372 -32.15 -18.98 39.13
C CYS A 372 -31.71 -18.81 40.60
N LYS A 373 -32.23 -19.65 41.51
CA LYS A 373 -31.82 -19.65 42.93
C LYS A 373 -30.34 -19.98 43.11
N GLN A 374 -29.82 -20.94 42.35
CA GLN A 374 -28.40 -21.30 42.39
C GLN A 374 -27.50 -20.20 41.83
N PHE A 375 -27.89 -19.58 40.71
CA PHE A 375 -27.12 -18.53 40.03
C PHE A 375 -27.02 -17.25 40.86
N LEU A 376 -28.11 -16.90 41.56
CA LEU A 376 -28.15 -15.75 42.45
C LEU A 376 -27.58 -16.05 43.85
N SER A 377 -27.34 -17.34 44.18
CA SER A 377 -26.75 -17.74 45.46
C SER A 377 -25.36 -17.14 45.64
N GLY A 378 -25.17 -16.36 46.71
CA GLY A 378 -23.91 -15.66 46.99
C GLY A 378 -23.73 -14.33 46.26
N LYS A 379 -24.66 -13.93 45.38
CA LYS A 379 -24.67 -12.59 44.78
C LYS A 379 -25.57 -11.65 45.58
N LYS A 380 -25.18 -10.38 45.72
CA LYS A 380 -26.04 -9.34 46.32
C LYS A 380 -26.99 -8.82 45.25
N VAL A 381 -28.26 -9.24 45.34
CA VAL A 381 -29.32 -8.83 44.41
C VAL A 381 -30.01 -7.57 44.94
N GLN A 382 -30.08 -6.53 44.11
CA GLN A 382 -30.82 -5.31 44.40
C GLN A 382 -31.91 -5.14 43.34
N ARG A 383 -33.12 -4.73 43.76
CA ARG A 383 -34.20 -4.44 42.82
C ARG A 383 -34.20 -2.96 42.49
N LEU A 384 -34.15 -2.63 41.21
CA LEU A 384 -34.30 -1.25 40.74
C LEU A 384 -35.72 -0.79 41.03
N LYS A 385 -35.86 0.20 41.92
CA LYS A 385 -37.14 0.86 42.14
C LYS A 385 -37.51 1.73 40.96
#